data_AF-A0A4Q9MHL3-F1
#
_entry.id   AF-A0A4Q9MHL3-F1
#
_cell.length_a   1.000
_cell.length_b   1.000
_cell.length_c   1.000
_cell.angle_alpha   90.00
_cell.angle_beta   90.00
_cell.angle_gamma   90.00
#
_symmetry.space_group_name_H-M   'P 1'
#
loop_
_entity.id
_entity.type
_entity.pdbx_description
1 polymer ?
#
loop_
_entity_poly.entity_id
_entity_poly.type
_entity_poly.pdbx_seq_one_letter_code
_entity_poly.pdbx_strand_id
1 'polypeptide(L)'
;MDDVFTLLLMNAIHYYENPEPLCDFLWRISFVKHIALGIDPTATRVSPGSANFLKMTAIAEDTTRDLPYHPGSLPPGYNLPDGSQFKYIREMFAESIGNRDWPCYKLEVMYNGKIHHFLVGKPCFLARGLAGRGTCGYVALDIANDRLVWLKDTWRTSYLFADREGDILQPLNEAGIDNIPTLVSHGDVPHQVTIASNWTNSQGLASAHSPRRPAWFSQSSHALDSMPTPNARKRKREGEEDGA
;
A
#
# COMPACT_ATOMS: atom_id res chain seq x y z
N MET A 1 -16.70 18.26 -6.64
CA MET A 1 -16.72 17.35 -5.48
C MET A 1 -15.40 16.64 -5.54
N ASP A 2 -14.45 17.07 -4.72
CA ASP A 2 -13.09 16.54 -4.76
C ASP A 2 -13.12 15.12 -4.20
N ASP A 3 -12.70 14.16 -5.02
CA ASP A 3 -12.63 12.74 -4.65
C ASP A 3 -11.49 12.55 -3.64
N VAL A 4 -11.82 12.78 -2.36
CA VAL A 4 -10.93 12.54 -1.22
C VAL A 4 -11.28 11.19 -0.60
N PHE A 5 -10.30 10.29 -0.54
CA PHE A 5 -10.43 9.03 0.18
C PHE A 5 -10.33 9.27 1.70
N THR A 6 -11.14 8.56 2.48
CA THR A 6 -11.24 8.72 3.95
C THR A 6 -10.47 7.63 4.68
N LEU A 7 -9.40 7.99 5.40
CA LEU A 7 -8.87 7.13 6.46
C LEU A 7 -9.82 7.24 7.66
N LEU A 8 -10.37 6.11 8.09
CA LEU A 8 -11.34 6.07 9.19
C LEU A 8 -10.62 5.86 10.52
N LEU A 9 -10.51 6.94 11.30
CA LEU A 9 -10.09 6.87 12.71
C LEU A 9 -11.36 6.83 13.57
N MET A 10 -11.62 5.70 14.21
CA MET A 10 -12.75 5.53 15.11
C MET A 10 -12.25 5.28 16.52
N ASN A 11 -12.99 5.76 17.52
CA ASN A 11 -12.76 5.33 18.90
C ASN A 11 -12.91 3.80 18.99
N ALA A 12 -12.17 3.17 19.89
CA ALA A 12 -12.33 1.74 20.12
C ALA A 12 -13.79 1.43 20.50
N ILE A 13 -14.41 0.47 19.81
CA ILE A 13 -15.79 0.02 20.07
C ILE A 13 -15.76 -1.44 20.49
N HIS A 14 -16.46 -1.77 21.57
CA HIS A 14 -16.66 -3.15 22.01
C HIS A 14 -17.79 -3.80 21.21
N TYR A 15 -17.47 -4.30 20.01
CA TYR A 15 -18.47 -4.77 19.04
C TYR A 15 -19.31 -5.98 19.51
N TYR A 16 -18.84 -6.75 20.50
CA TYR A 16 -19.64 -7.82 21.11
C TYR A 16 -20.80 -7.28 21.97
N GLU A 17 -20.59 -6.17 22.66
CA GLU A 17 -21.61 -5.56 23.52
C GLU A 17 -22.49 -4.58 22.74
N ASN A 18 -21.91 -3.91 21.76
CA ASN A 18 -22.61 -3.00 20.88
C ASN A 18 -22.22 -3.28 19.41
N PRO A 19 -22.89 -4.22 18.74
CA PRO A 19 -22.56 -4.60 17.36
C PRO A 19 -23.02 -3.56 16.33
N GLU A 20 -23.97 -2.70 16.69
CA GLU A 20 -24.63 -1.77 15.76
C GLU A 20 -23.64 -0.87 14.99
N PRO A 21 -22.61 -0.25 15.61
CA PRO A 21 -21.65 0.58 14.89
C PRO A 21 -20.82 -0.21 13.87
N LEU A 22 -20.47 -1.47 14.18
CA LEU A 22 -19.74 -2.32 13.24
C LEU A 22 -20.63 -2.72 12.06
N CYS A 23 -21.89 -3.08 12.31
CA CYS A 23 -22.84 -3.39 11.25
C CYS A 23 -23.11 -2.17 10.35
N ASP A 24 -23.31 -0.99 10.92
CA ASP A 24 -23.51 0.25 10.15
C ASP A 24 -22.25 0.61 9.35
N PHE A 25 -21.06 0.42 9.91
CA PHE A 25 -19.79 0.60 9.20
C PHE A 25 -19.68 -0.35 8.00
N LEU A 26 -19.88 -1.65 8.20
CA LEU A 26 -19.81 -2.66 7.14
C LEU A 26 -20.88 -2.46 6.08
N TRP A 27 -22.08 -2.03 6.48
CA TRP A 27 -23.13 -1.65 5.55
C TRP A 27 -22.67 -0.47 4.69
N ARG A 28 -22.22 0.63 5.30
CA ARG A 28 -21.76 1.83 4.56
C ARG A 28 -20.61 1.49 3.62
N ILE A 29 -19.58 0.78 4.08
CA ILE A 29 -18.40 0.47 3.27
C ILE A 29 -18.76 -0.37 2.03
N SER A 30 -19.82 -1.18 2.11
CA SER A 30 -20.30 -1.98 0.97
C SER A 30 -20.88 -1.14 -0.19
N PHE A 31 -21.30 0.11 0.07
CA PHE A 31 -21.79 1.05 -0.95
C PHE A 31 -20.74 2.05 -1.40
N VAL A 32 -19.58 2.11 -0.75
CA VAL A 32 -18.51 3.04 -1.09
C VAL A 32 -17.77 2.54 -2.33
N LYS A 33 -17.55 3.43 -3.30
CA LYS A 33 -16.78 3.12 -4.51
C LYS A 33 -15.34 2.76 -4.16
N HIS A 34 -14.72 1.87 -4.93
CA HIS A 34 -13.33 1.45 -4.75
C HIS A 34 -12.34 2.61 -4.56
N ILE A 35 -12.47 3.67 -5.36
CA ILE A 35 -11.59 4.84 -5.27
C ILE A 35 -11.69 5.55 -3.90
N ALA A 36 -12.90 5.62 -3.35
CA ALA A 36 -13.19 6.17 -2.02
C ALA A 36 -12.92 5.15 -0.88
N LEU A 37 -12.39 3.98 -1.20
CA LEU A 37 -11.77 3.04 -0.26
C LEU A 37 -10.24 3.09 -0.32
N GLY A 38 -9.68 4.01 -1.11
CA GLY A 38 -8.23 4.13 -1.28
C GLY A 38 -7.65 3.06 -2.19
N ILE A 39 -8.51 2.37 -2.97
CA ILE A 39 -8.07 1.40 -3.96
C ILE A 39 -7.55 2.17 -5.17
N ASP A 40 -6.31 1.87 -5.53
CA ASP A 40 -5.63 2.44 -6.69
C ASP A 40 -6.45 2.22 -7.97
N PRO A 41 -6.98 3.30 -8.61
CA PRO A 41 -7.76 3.19 -9.84
C PRO A 41 -6.92 2.85 -11.07
N THR A 42 -5.59 2.95 -10.98
CA THR A 42 -4.66 2.64 -12.08
C THR A 42 -4.28 1.15 -12.11
N ALA A 43 -4.58 0.41 -11.05
CA ALA A 43 -4.28 -1.00 -10.95
C ALA A 43 -5.40 -1.86 -11.58
N THR A 44 -5.06 -2.59 -12.64
CA THR A 44 -5.94 -3.59 -13.25
C THR A 44 -5.43 -4.99 -12.96
N ARG A 45 -6.27 -5.87 -12.42
CA ARG A 45 -5.88 -7.26 -12.14
C ARG A 45 -5.50 -7.99 -13.44
N VAL A 46 -4.38 -8.70 -13.40
CA VAL A 46 -3.90 -9.56 -14.49
C VAL A 46 -4.35 -10.99 -14.21
N SER A 47 -5.24 -11.51 -15.04
CA SER A 47 -5.75 -12.87 -14.91
C SER A 47 -4.70 -13.89 -15.38
N PRO A 48 -4.57 -15.05 -14.70
CA PRO A 48 -3.78 -16.17 -15.21
C PRO A 48 -4.19 -16.54 -16.63
N GLY A 49 -3.22 -16.80 -17.50
CA GLY A 49 -3.45 -17.14 -18.91
C GLY A 49 -3.79 -15.97 -19.84
N SER A 50 -3.94 -14.74 -19.33
CA SER A 50 -4.05 -13.55 -20.17
C SER A 50 -2.73 -13.27 -20.92
N ALA A 51 -2.78 -12.50 -22.02
CA ALA A 51 -1.58 -12.11 -22.77
C ALA A 51 -0.51 -11.45 -21.88
N ASN A 52 -0.93 -10.59 -20.94
CA ASN A 52 -0.04 -9.97 -19.97
C ASN A 52 0.60 -11.01 -19.04
N PHE A 53 -0.18 -11.96 -18.53
CA PHE A 53 0.36 -13.02 -17.66
C PHE A 53 1.36 -13.91 -18.41
N LEU A 54 1.04 -14.31 -19.64
CA LEU A 54 1.95 -15.08 -20.49
C LEU A 54 3.25 -14.32 -20.77
N LYS A 55 3.18 -13.00 -21.00
CA LYS A 55 4.38 -12.15 -21.14
C LYS A 55 5.21 -12.14 -19.84
N MET A 56 4.57 -12.03 -18.68
CA MET A 56 5.28 -12.10 -17.38
C MET A 56 5.99 -13.45 -17.21
N THR A 57 5.31 -14.55 -17.51
CA THR A 57 5.90 -15.90 -17.43
C THR A 57 7.09 -16.05 -18.38
N ALA A 58 6.96 -15.59 -19.63
CA ALA A 58 8.06 -15.64 -20.59
C ALA A 58 9.30 -14.88 -20.12
N ILE A 59 9.13 -13.66 -19.60
CA ILE A 59 10.24 -12.87 -19.04
C ILE A 59 10.84 -13.51 -17.79
N ALA A 60 10.00 -14.14 -16.95
CA ALA A 60 10.47 -14.85 -15.76
C ALA A 60 11.33 -16.08 -16.11
N GLU A 61 11.07 -16.72 -17.25
CA GLU A 61 11.80 -17.91 -17.73
C GLU A 61 13.00 -17.58 -18.64
N ASP A 62 13.04 -16.37 -19.23
CA ASP A 62 14.09 -15.95 -20.16
C ASP A 62 15.43 -15.68 -19.47
N THR A 63 16.35 -16.65 -19.53
CA THR A 63 17.70 -16.53 -18.99
C THR A 63 18.71 -15.93 -19.97
N THR A 64 18.32 -15.60 -21.20
CA THR A 64 19.26 -15.14 -22.24
C THR A 64 19.88 -13.79 -21.94
N ARG A 65 19.20 -12.99 -21.11
CA ARG A 65 19.61 -11.64 -20.67
C ARG A 65 20.29 -11.63 -19.30
N ASP A 66 20.46 -12.79 -18.67
CA ASP A 66 20.98 -12.91 -17.31
C ASP A 66 22.49 -12.69 -17.27
N LEU A 67 22.91 -11.66 -16.55
CA LEU A 67 24.29 -11.50 -16.11
C LEU A 67 24.50 -12.20 -14.77
N PRO A 68 25.66 -12.88 -14.59
CA PRO A 68 25.99 -13.44 -13.30
C PRO A 68 26.07 -12.32 -12.25
N TYR A 69 25.54 -12.61 -11.07
CA TYR A 69 25.67 -11.72 -9.92
C TYR A 69 26.76 -12.25 -9.00
N HIS A 70 27.78 -11.43 -8.78
CA HIS A 70 28.78 -11.65 -7.74
C HIS A 70 28.74 -10.45 -6.80
N PRO A 71 28.47 -10.64 -5.49
CA PRO A 71 28.56 -9.57 -4.52
C PRO A 71 29.94 -8.91 -4.61
N GLY A 72 29.98 -7.63 -4.96
CA GLY A 72 31.22 -6.91 -5.21
C GLY A 72 30.97 -5.54 -5.84
N SER A 73 32.03 -4.74 -5.95
CA SER A 73 31.99 -3.46 -6.65
C SER A 73 32.09 -3.70 -8.15
N LEU A 74 31.18 -3.11 -8.92
CA LEU A 74 31.35 -3.00 -10.37
C LEU A 74 32.59 -2.12 -10.65
N PRO A 75 33.37 -2.42 -11.69
CA PRO A 75 34.46 -1.55 -12.11
C PRO A 75 33.95 -0.11 -12.32
N PRO A 76 34.76 0.93 -12.03
CA PRO A 76 34.41 2.29 -12.36
C PRO A 76 34.04 2.42 -13.85
N GLY A 77 32.89 3.03 -14.15
CA GLY A 77 32.39 3.18 -15.52
C GLY A 77 31.82 1.91 -16.16
N TYR A 78 31.57 0.85 -15.38
CA TYR A 78 30.90 -0.33 -15.88
C TYR A 78 29.43 -0.01 -16.22
N ASN A 79 29.08 -0.17 -17.49
CA ASN A 79 27.70 -0.08 -17.97
C ASN A 79 27.17 -1.50 -18.16
N LEU A 80 25.92 -1.75 -17.73
CA LEU A 80 25.25 -2.98 -18.09
C LEU A 80 25.07 -3.02 -19.62
N PRO A 81 25.40 -4.12 -20.30
CA PRO A 81 25.08 -4.30 -21.70
C PRO A 81 23.58 -4.08 -21.93
N ASP A 82 23.25 -3.49 -23.08
CA ASP A 82 21.86 -3.14 -23.38
C ASP A 82 20.95 -4.37 -23.38
N GLY A 83 19.74 -4.21 -22.84
CA GLY A 83 18.79 -5.30 -22.64
C GLY A 83 19.19 -6.37 -21.62
N SER A 84 20.35 -6.28 -20.98
CA SER A 84 20.79 -7.26 -19.98
C SER A 84 20.34 -6.89 -18.56
N GLN A 85 20.20 -7.89 -17.71
CA GLN A 85 19.77 -7.74 -16.32
C GLN A 85 20.53 -8.72 -15.43
N PHE A 86 20.77 -8.38 -14.18
CA PHE A 86 21.34 -9.35 -13.26
C PHE A 86 20.37 -10.49 -13.01
N LYS A 87 20.88 -11.73 -13.00
CA LYS A 87 20.11 -12.95 -12.76
C LYS A 87 19.16 -12.83 -11.55
N TYR A 88 19.63 -12.24 -10.44
CA TYR A 88 18.82 -12.10 -9.23
C TYR A 88 17.55 -11.25 -9.46
N ILE A 89 17.58 -10.27 -10.36
CA ILE A 89 16.43 -9.41 -10.66
C ILE A 89 15.33 -10.24 -11.35
N ARG A 90 15.71 -11.06 -12.34
CA ARG A 90 14.77 -11.99 -12.99
C ARG A 90 14.23 -13.01 -12.01
N GLU A 91 15.07 -13.57 -11.14
CA GLU A 91 14.63 -14.53 -10.12
C GLU A 91 13.66 -13.90 -9.12
N MET A 92 13.91 -12.67 -8.66
CA MET A 92 12.96 -11.91 -7.83
C MET A 92 11.64 -11.66 -8.55
N PHE A 93 11.67 -11.34 -9.85
CA PHE A 93 10.46 -11.19 -10.66
C PHE A 93 9.69 -12.52 -10.76
N ALA A 94 10.37 -13.61 -11.08
CA ALA A 94 9.79 -14.95 -11.16
C ALA A 94 9.14 -15.38 -9.84
N GLU A 95 9.81 -15.14 -8.71
CA GLU A 95 9.24 -15.39 -7.37
C GLU A 95 7.99 -14.54 -7.11
N SER A 96 8.02 -13.26 -7.50
CA SER A 96 6.91 -12.34 -7.28
C SER A 96 5.63 -12.78 -7.99
N ILE A 97 5.73 -13.40 -9.17
CA ILE A 97 4.59 -13.84 -9.98
C ILE A 97 4.20 -15.31 -9.72
N GLY A 98 5.10 -16.09 -9.12
CA GLY A 98 4.87 -17.50 -8.80
C GLY A 98 3.96 -17.74 -7.59
N ASN A 99 3.70 -16.69 -6.78
CA ASN A 99 2.82 -16.78 -5.63
C ASN A 99 1.34 -16.84 -6.04
N ARG A 100 0.71 -18.01 -5.96
CA ARG A 100 -0.69 -18.21 -6.36
C ARG A 100 -1.72 -17.48 -5.48
N ASP A 101 -1.35 -17.19 -4.24
CA ASP A 101 -2.21 -16.48 -3.29
C ASP A 101 -2.16 -14.96 -3.51
N TRP A 102 -1.22 -14.48 -4.34
CA TRP A 102 -1.05 -13.07 -4.63
C TRP A 102 -1.38 -12.76 -6.10
N PRO A 103 -2.39 -11.92 -6.39
CA PRO A 103 -2.71 -11.55 -7.76
C PRO A 103 -1.63 -10.67 -8.38
N CYS A 104 -1.42 -10.82 -9.69
CA CYS A 104 -0.63 -9.90 -10.49
C CYS A 104 -1.49 -8.71 -10.94
N TYR A 105 -0.84 -7.56 -11.18
CA TYR A 105 -1.50 -6.33 -11.61
C TYR A 105 -0.77 -5.66 -12.77
N LYS A 106 -1.53 -4.98 -13.62
CA LYS A 106 -1.07 -3.97 -14.56
C LYS A 106 -1.29 -2.61 -13.91
N LEU A 107 -0.23 -1.84 -13.73
CA LEU A 107 -0.27 -0.48 -13.19
C LEU A 107 -0.12 0.53 -14.32
N GLU A 108 -0.76 1.69 -14.18
CA GLU A 108 -0.70 2.78 -15.15
C GLU A 108 -0.12 4.04 -14.49
N VAL A 109 1.00 4.53 -15.02
CA VAL A 109 1.67 5.72 -14.50
C VAL A 109 1.64 6.79 -15.58
N MET A 110 0.95 7.91 -15.32
CA MET A 110 0.97 9.07 -16.21
C MET A 110 2.26 9.86 -15.99
N TYR A 111 3.09 9.95 -17.02
CA TYR A 111 4.37 10.66 -16.97
C TYR A 111 4.64 11.31 -18.33
N ASN A 112 5.05 12.58 -18.34
CA ASN A 112 5.32 13.37 -19.55
C ASN A 112 4.21 13.30 -20.61
N GLY A 113 2.94 13.34 -20.17
CA GLY A 113 1.76 13.31 -21.04
C GLY A 113 1.48 11.95 -21.69
N LYS A 114 2.15 10.87 -21.25
CA LYS A 114 1.95 9.50 -21.73
C LYS A 114 1.65 8.56 -20.57
N ILE A 115 0.87 7.52 -20.85
CA ILE A 115 0.62 6.44 -19.90
C ILE A 115 1.71 5.38 -20.09
N HIS A 116 2.44 5.11 -19.02
CA HIS A 116 3.40 4.01 -18.93
C HIS A 116 2.73 2.81 -18.24
N HIS A 117 2.93 1.61 -18.78
CA HIS A 117 2.31 0.39 -18.26
C HIS A 117 3.34 -0.54 -17.66
N PHE A 118 3.07 -0.99 -16.45
CA PHE A 118 3.94 -1.90 -15.71
C PHE A 118 3.18 -3.13 -15.26
N LEU A 119 3.81 -4.30 -15.33
CA LEU A 119 3.26 -5.54 -14.79
C LEU A 119 4.00 -5.92 -13.52
N VAL A 120 3.27 -6.17 -12.43
CA VAL A 120 3.83 -6.49 -11.11
C VAL A 120 3.17 -7.72 -10.52
N GLY A 121 3.96 -8.50 -9.77
CA GLY A 121 3.48 -9.57 -8.89
C GLY A 121 3.40 -9.11 -7.44
N LYS A 122 3.74 -10.01 -6.52
CA LYS A 122 3.87 -9.74 -5.09
C LYS A 122 4.98 -8.70 -4.83
N PRO A 123 4.76 -7.72 -3.93
CA PRO A 123 5.83 -6.79 -3.53
C PRO A 123 7.04 -7.55 -2.97
N CYS A 124 8.23 -7.18 -3.43
CA CYS A 124 9.51 -7.67 -2.90
C CYS A 124 9.87 -6.97 -1.58
N PHE A 125 9.32 -5.78 -1.36
CA PHE A 125 9.47 -5.03 -0.13
C PHE A 125 8.12 -4.47 0.32
N LEU A 126 7.85 -4.54 1.63
CA LEU A 126 6.68 -3.94 2.25
C LEU A 126 7.11 -3.31 3.59
N ALA A 127 6.98 -2.00 3.71
CA ALA A 127 7.25 -1.30 4.96
C ALA A 127 6.29 -1.78 6.06
N ARG A 128 6.84 -2.08 7.24
CA ARG A 128 6.06 -2.57 8.39
C ARG A 128 5.37 -1.43 9.13
N GLY A 129 4.12 -1.65 9.54
CA GLY A 129 3.37 -0.79 10.46
C GLY A 129 2.18 -0.08 9.81
N LEU A 130 1.09 0.07 10.58
CA LEU A 130 -0.10 0.84 10.19
C LEU A 130 0.16 2.36 10.18
N ALA A 131 1.11 2.81 11.00
CA ALA A 131 1.57 4.18 11.06
C ALA A 131 2.87 4.30 10.25
N GLY A 132 2.76 4.65 8.97
CA GLY A 132 3.88 4.81 8.06
C GLY A 132 3.44 5.24 6.67
N ARG A 133 4.38 5.41 5.74
CA ARG A 133 4.08 5.79 4.35
C ARG A 133 3.51 4.64 3.50
N GLY A 134 3.37 3.43 4.06
CA GLY A 134 2.87 2.27 3.33
C GLY A 134 3.73 1.90 2.12
N THR A 135 5.05 2.13 2.19
CA THR A 135 5.94 1.95 1.04
C THR A 135 6.02 0.48 0.61
N CYS A 136 5.74 0.23 -0.66
CA CYS A 136 5.84 -1.05 -1.33
C CYS A 136 6.90 -0.96 -2.44
N GLY A 137 7.68 -2.02 -2.60
CA GLY A 137 8.68 -2.14 -3.66
C GLY A 137 8.43 -3.37 -4.51
N TYR A 138 8.45 -3.22 -5.83
CA TYR A 138 8.18 -4.26 -6.79
C TYR A 138 9.33 -4.35 -7.79
N VAL A 139 9.69 -5.58 -8.18
CA VAL A 139 10.29 -5.80 -9.50
C VAL A 139 9.14 -5.80 -10.51
N ALA A 140 9.16 -4.87 -11.44
CA ALA A 140 8.10 -4.64 -12.41
C ALA A 140 8.62 -4.86 -13.83
N LEU A 141 7.77 -5.35 -14.72
CA LEU A 141 8.05 -5.39 -16.16
C LEU A 141 7.48 -4.13 -16.82
N ASP A 142 8.36 -3.29 -17.37
CA ASP A 142 7.99 -2.22 -18.30
C ASP A 142 7.55 -2.86 -19.62
N ILE A 143 6.27 -2.75 -19.94
CA ILE A 143 5.69 -3.41 -21.12
C ILE A 143 6.29 -2.86 -22.41
N ALA A 144 6.56 -1.56 -22.47
CA ALA A 144 6.96 -0.86 -23.69
C ALA A 144 8.42 -1.14 -24.06
N ASN A 145 9.28 -1.20 -23.05
CA ASN A 145 10.72 -1.37 -23.24
C ASN A 145 11.20 -2.82 -22.97
N ASP A 146 10.28 -3.72 -22.62
CA ASP A 146 10.55 -5.14 -22.38
C ASP A 146 11.69 -5.39 -21.37
N ARG A 147 11.72 -4.58 -20.30
CA ARG A 147 12.78 -4.58 -19.28
C ARG A 147 12.22 -4.66 -17.88
N LEU A 148 12.95 -5.32 -16.99
CA LEU A 148 12.66 -5.30 -15.57
C LEU A 148 13.15 -3.98 -14.95
N VAL A 149 12.31 -3.38 -14.10
CA VAL A 149 12.58 -2.12 -13.40
C VAL A 149 12.18 -2.24 -11.94
N TRP A 150 12.72 -1.35 -11.10
CA TRP A 150 12.24 -1.20 -9.74
C TRP A 150 11.09 -0.19 -9.72
N LEU A 151 9.92 -0.62 -9.24
CA LEU A 151 8.76 0.24 -9.04
C LEU A 151 8.54 0.42 -7.54
N LYS A 152 8.51 1.68 -7.12
CA LYS A 152 8.22 2.06 -5.74
C LYS A 152 6.84 2.71 -5.68
N ASP A 153 6.02 2.21 -4.78
CA ASP A 153 4.74 2.79 -4.42
C ASP A 153 4.82 3.28 -2.97
N THR A 154 4.31 4.47 -2.69
CA THR A 154 4.35 5.05 -1.35
C THR A 154 3.31 6.16 -1.21
N TRP A 155 2.67 6.23 -0.05
CA TRP A 155 1.96 7.42 0.36
C TRP A 155 2.94 8.54 0.70
N ARG A 156 2.55 9.78 0.39
CA ARG A 156 3.27 10.99 0.75
C ARG A 156 2.32 12.00 1.40
N THR A 157 2.84 12.79 2.33
CA THR A 157 2.11 13.92 2.91
C THR A 157 2.02 15.05 1.87
N SER A 158 0.82 15.54 1.59
CA SER A 158 0.58 16.50 0.51
C SER A 158 0.97 17.95 0.82
N TYR A 159 1.05 18.34 2.10
CA TYR A 159 1.19 19.74 2.56
C TYR A 159 2.60 20.13 3.03
N LEU A 160 3.51 19.17 3.18
CA LEU A 160 4.93 19.47 3.32
C LEU A 160 5.53 19.45 1.92
N PHE A 161 6.47 20.36 1.66
CA PHE A 161 7.31 20.51 0.45
C PHE A 161 8.13 19.25 0.08
N ALA A 162 7.53 18.08 0.22
CA ALA A 162 8.04 16.81 -0.24
C ALA A 162 7.69 16.73 -1.73
N ASP A 163 8.61 17.26 -2.53
CA ASP A 163 8.67 16.97 -3.96
C ASP A 163 8.52 15.46 -4.18
N ARG A 164 7.91 15.07 -5.30
CA ARG A 164 7.87 13.65 -5.65
C ARG A 164 9.31 13.20 -5.80
N GLU A 165 9.63 11.97 -5.41
CA GLU A 165 10.99 11.44 -5.55
C GLU A 165 11.51 11.58 -6.99
N GLY A 166 10.63 11.41 -7.98
CA GLY A 166 10.97 11.65 -9.38
C GLY A 166 11.28 13.11 -9.73
N ASP A 167 10.65 14.10 -9.07
CA ASP A 167 10.98 15.53 -9.27
C ASP A 167 12.42 15.84 -8.80
N ILE A 168 12.95 15.03 -7.87
CA ILE A 168 14.34 15.12 -7.39
C ILE A 168 15.27 14.31 -8.30
N LEU A 169 14.89 13.08 -8.65
CA LEU A 169 15.72 12.20 -9.49
C LEU A 169 15.93 12.75 -10.90
N GLN A 170 14.93 13.42 -11.47
CA GLN A 170 14.98 13.95 -12.83
C GLN A 170 16.16 14.92 -13.04
N PRO A 171 16.27 16.05 -12.31
CA PRO A 171 17.38 16.99 -12.50
C PRO A 171 18.75 16.36 -12.17
N LEU A 172 18.81 15.41 -11.23
CA LEU A 172 20.06 14.70 -10.92
C LEU A 172 20.53 13.80 -12.08
N ASN A 173 19.59 13.10 -12.72
CA ASN A 173 19.85 12.31 -13.92
C ASN A 173 20.23 13.21 -15.10
N GLU A 174 19.53 14.32 -15.32
CA GLU A 174 19.84 15.30 -16.38
C GLU A 174 21.21 15.96 -16.21
N ALA A 175 21.64 16.18 -14.96
CA ALA A 175 22.97 16.69 -14.63
C ALA A 175 24.09 15.65 -14.79
N GLY A 176 23.76 14.40 -15.11
CA GLY A 176 24.74 13.32 -15.29
C GLY A 176 25.47 12.93 -14.00
N ILE A 177 24.81 13.07 -12.84
CA ILE A 177 25.42 12.71 -11.56
C ILE A 177 25.45 11.18 -11.42
N ASP A 178 26.65 10.64 -11.18
CA ASP A 178 26.86 9.21 -10.98
C ASP A 178 26.19 8.68 -9.70
N ASN A 179 25.91 7.38 -9.67
CA ASN A 179 25.35 6.65 -8.52
C ASN A 179 23.94 7.10 -8.10
N ILE A 180 23.20 7.73 -9.01
CA ILE A 180 21.79 8.04 -8.83
C ILE A 180 20.93 7.00 -9.56
N PRO A 181 19.84 6.49 -8.96
CA PRO A 181 18.90 5.64 -9.66
C PRO A 181 18.40 6.29 -10.96
N THR A 182 18.33 5.51 -12.03
CA THR A 182 17.76 5.96 -13.30
C THR A 182 16.25 6.13 -13.16
N LEU A 183 15.75 7.34 -13.41
CA LEU A 183 14.33 7.64 -13.47
C LEU A 183 13.74 7.12 -14.78
N VAL A 184 12.81 6.17 -14.68
CA VAL A 184 12.04 5.67 -15.84
C VAL A 184 10.74 6.47 -16.01
N SER A 185 9.97 6.60 -14.92
CA SER A 185 8.72 7.36 -14.85
C SER A 185 8.34 7.62 -13.40
N HIS A 186 7.57 8.66 -13.14
CA HIS A 186 6.95 8.92 -11.85
C HIS A 186 5.64 9.68 -12.00
N GLY A 187 4.79 9.63 -10.98
CA GLY A 187 3.54 10.36 -10.95
C GLY A 187 2.81 10.09 -9.64
N ASP A 188 1.78 10.90 -9.37
CA ASP A 188 0.83 10.58 -8.32
C ASP A 188 -0.29 9.73 -8.92
N VAL A 189 -0.82 8.80 -8.11
CA VAL A 189 -2.03 8.09 -8.47
C VAL A 189 -3.20 9.08 -8.46
N PRO A 190 -3.97 9.21 -9.55
CA PRO A 190 -5.04 10.20 -9.64
C PRO A 190 -6.16 9.88 -8.65
N HIS A 191 -6.79 10.94 -8.11
CA HIS A 191 -7.91 10.84 -7.16
C HIS A 191 -7.61 10.07 -5.86
N GLN A 192 -6.33 9.93 -5.50
CA GLN A 192 -5.88 9.30 -4.26
C GLN A 192 -5.30 10.35 -3.30
N VAL A 193 -6.15 11.28 -2.84
CA VAL A 193 -5.79 12.28 -1.83
C VAL A 193 -6.57 12.01 -0.55
N THR A 194 -5.90 12.10 0.60
CA THR A 194 -6.55 12.00 1.91
C THR A 194 -6.15 13.14 2.84
N ILE A 195 -7.08 13.58 3.69
CA ILE A 195 -6.89 14.61 4.72
C ILE A 195 -6.66 13.99 6.11
N ALA A 196 -6.44 12.68 6.18
CA ALA A 196 -6.28 11.92 7.43
C ALA A 196 -5.26 12.51 8.40
N SER A 197 -4.18 13.04 7.86
CA SER A 197 -3.10 13.67 8.61
C SER A 197 -3.46 15.05 9.18
N ASN A 198 -4.51 15.70 8.69
CA ASN A 198 -5.05 16.89 9.34
C ASN A 198 -5.78 16.50 10.65
N TRP A 199 -6.27 15.26 10.75
CA TRP A 199 -6.93 14.75 11.96
C TRP A 199 -5.95 14.43 13.10
N THR A 200 -4.73 13.98 12.78
CA THR A 200 -3.68 13.80 13.79
C THR A 200 -3.27 15.11 14.45
N ASN A 201 -3.34 16.24 13.74
CA ASN A 201 -3.00 17.56 14.28
C ASN A 201 -4.18 18.27 14.98
N SER A 202 -5.42 17.84 14.74
CA SER A 202 -6.63 18.49 15.29
C SER A 202 -7.19 17.81 16.55
N GLN A 203 -6.59 16.71 17.01
CA GLN A 203 -6.92 16.11 18.31
C GLN A 203 -6.62 17.02 19.53
N GLY A 204 -6.06 18.21 19.32
CA GLY A 204 -6.00 19.27 20.34
C GLY A 204 -7.30 20.07 20.51
N LEU A 205 -8.29 19.98 19.61
CA LEU A 205 -9.42 20.92 19.62
C LEU A 205 -10.70 20.38 18.96
N ALA A 206 -11.36 19.37 19.52
CA ALA A 206 -12.76 19.09 19.18
C ALA A 206 -13.49 18.37 20.33
N SER A 207 -14.02 19.18 21.25
CA SER A 207 -15.08 18.79 22.18
C SER A 207 -16.43 19.08 21.55
N ALA A 208 -17.35 18.13 21.77
CA ALA A 208 -18.80 18.17 21.58
C ALA A 208 -19.31 18.42 20.14
N HIS A 209 -20.18 17.53 19.68
CA HIS A 209 -21.47 17.76 18.98
C HIS A 209 -21.84 16.47 18.25
N SER A 210 -22.72 15.67 18.87
CA SER A 210 -23.29 14.46 18.29
C SER A 210 -24.56 14.83 17.49
N PRO A 211 -24.72 14.43 16.22
CA PRO A 211 -25.98 14.62 15.49
C PRO A 211 -27.07 13.63 15.97
N ARG A 212 -28.32 14.09 16.10
CA ARG A 212 -29.48 13.26 16.47
C ARG A 212 -29.84 12.24 15.38
N ARG A 213 -30.17 11.02 15.80
CA ARG A 213 -30.68 9.91 14.96
C ARG A 213 -32.14 10.12 14.50
N PRO A 214 -32.56 9.57 13.33
CA PRO A 214 -33.97 9.43 12.95
C PRO A 214 -34.66 8.28 13.70
N ALA A 215 -35.94 8.48 14.03
CA ALA A 215 -36.73 7.70 14.99
C ALA A 215 -37.30 6.35 14.49
N TRP A 216 -36.65 5.65 13.54
CA TRP A 216 -37.23 4.39 13.01
C TRP A 216 -36.79 3.11 13.75
N PHE A 217 -35.72 3.16 14.55
CA PHE A 217 -35.31 2.02 15.37
C PHE A 217 -35.80 2.20 16.82
N SER A 218 -37.09 2.00 17.04
CA SER A 218 -37.64 1.79 18.37
C SER A 218 -38.83 0.86 18.28
N GLN A 219 -38.58 -0.43 18.45
CA GLN A 219 -39.32 -1.34 19.33
C GLN A 219 -39.01 -2.80 18.99
N SER A 220 -38.41 -3.52 19.94
CA SER A 220 -38.96 -4.79 20.44
C SER A 220 -38.18 -5.20 21.69
N SER A 221 -38.65 -4.76 22.85
CA SER A 221 -38.24 -5.28 24.15
C SER A 221 -39.13 -6.47 24.51
N HIS A 222 -38.57 -7.68 24.51
CA HIS A 222 -39.12 -8.77 25.32
C HIS A 222 -38.15 -9.07 26.45
N ALA A 223 -38.68 -8.91 27.67
CA ALA A 223 -38.03 -9.14 28.94
C ALA A 223 -37.76 -10.64 29.17
N LEU A 224 -36.62 -10.93 29.79
CA LEU A 224 -36.46 -12.12 30.64
C LEU A 224 -35.80 -11.70 31.95
N ASP A 225 -36.38 -12.25 33.01
CA ASP A 225 -36.30 -11.91 34.41
C ASP A 225 -34.95 -12.24 35.08
N SER A 226 -34.53 -11.34 35.99
CA SER A 226 -33.86 -11.50 37.30
C SER A 226 -33.31 -12.89 37.69
N MET A 227 -32.02 -13.13 38.01
CA MET A 227 -31.27 -12.90 39.30
C MET A 227 -29.99 -13.80 39.28
N PRO A 228 -29.05 -13.80 40.27
CA PRO A 228 -28.31 -12.70 40.91
C PRO A 228 -26.77 -12.93 40.87
N THR A 229 -25.99 -11.87 41.16
CA THR A 229 -24.51 -11.84 41.28
C THR A 229 -23.95 -12.54 42.53
N PRO A 230 -22.71 -13.04 42.47
CA PRO A 230 -21.83 -12.98 43.66
C PRO A 230 -20.42 -12.44 43.39
N ASN A 231 -20.10 -11.39 44.15
CA ASN A 231 -18.85 -11.01 44.81
C ASN A 231 -17.49 -11.02 44.08
N ALA A 232 -16.91 -9.82 44.09
CA ALA A 232 -15.53 -9.48 43.85
C ALA A 232 -14.53 -10.26 44.73
N ARG A 233 -13.45 -10.75 44.10
CA ARG A 233 -12.15 -10.97 44.76
C ARG A 233 -11.01 -10.42 43.91
N LYS A 234 -10.49 -9.30 44.40
CA LYS A 234 -9.24 -8.62 44.02
C LYS A 234 -8.06 -9.59 44.18
N ARG A 235 -7.37 -9.95 43.09
CA ARG A 235 -6.04 -10.60 43.16
C ARG A 235 -4.95 -9.53 42.98
N LYS A 236 -4.28 -9.23 44.10
CA LYS A 236 -2.96 -8.60 44.16
C LYS A 236 -1.94 -9.70 43.83
N ARG A 237 -1.02 -9.47 42.90
CA ARG A 237 0.25 -10.23 42.83
C ARG A 237 1.36 -9.26 43.17
N GLU A 238 2.14 -9.70 44.15
CA GLU A 238 3.26 -9.02 44.77
C GLU A 238 4.47 -9.05 43.84
N GLY A 239 5.26 -7.98 43.88
CA GLY A 239 6.59 -7.95 43.30
C GLY A 239 7.57 -8.68 44.22
N GLU A 240 8.53 -9.35 43.60
CA GLU A 240 9.71 -9.89 44.26
C GLU A 240 10.90 -9.03 43.83
N GLU A 241 11.51 -8.36 44.80
CA GLU A 241 12.78 -7.63 44.70
C GLU A 241 13.97 -8.58 44.88
N ASP A 242 15.11 -8.09 44.38
CA ASP A 242 16.44 -8.70 44.29
C ASP A 242 17.03 -9.27 45.59
N GLY A 243 17.98 -10.20 45.44
CA GLY A 243 18.89 -10.57 46.53
C GLY A 243 20.00 -11.57 46.15
N ALA A 244 21.19 -11.00 45.91
CA ALA A 244 22.56 -11.57 45.96
C ALA A 244 23.09 -12.37 44.74
#